data_AF-A0A6J6NKX4-F1
#
_entry.id   AF-A0A6J6NKX4-F1
#
_cell.length_a   1.000
_cell.length_b   1.000
_cell.length_c   1.000
_cell.angle_alpha   90.00
_cell.angle_beta   90.00
_cell.angle_gamma   90.00
#
_symmetry.space_group_name_H-M   'P 1'
#
loop_
_entity.id
_entity.type
_entity.pdbx_description
1 polymer ?
#
loop_
_entity_poly.entity_id
_entity_poly.type
_entity_poly.pdbx_seq_one_letter_code
_entity_poly.pdbx_strand_id
1 'polypeptide(L)' 'MTEEIVTTEEPKSLFGRIGLFYRQIVSELGKVVWPTKKQLTTYTAVVLVFVSFVILVVSIFDLVLTRIVFWIFG' A
#
# COMPACT_ATOMS: atom_id res chain seq x y z
N MET A 1 -0.02 55.97 36.24
CA MET A 1 -0.74 54.81 36.77
C MET A 1 -1.48 54.22 35.58
N THR A 2 -0.93 53.27 34.81
CA THR A 2 -0.87 51.80 35.08
C THR A 2 -2.24 51.33 35.62
N GLU A 3 -2.93 50.34 35.04
CA GLU A 3 -2.54 48.96 34.71
C GLU A 3 -3.56 48.40 33.67
N GLU A 4 -3.10 47.71 32.64
CA GLU A 4 -3.07 46.23 32.47
C GLU A 4 -4.01 45.82 31.32
N ILE A 5 -3.42 45.65 30.14
CA ILE A 5 -4.08 44.94 29.04
C ILE A 5 -3.96 43.46 29.39
N VAL A 6 -5.03 42.89 29.94
CA VAL A 6 -5.16 41.45 30.19
C VAL A 6 -5.08 40.73 28.83
N THR A 7 -3.91 40.14 28.55
CA THR A 7 -3.75 39.20 27.45
C THR A 7 -4.40 37.88 27.86
N THR A 8 -5.54 37.57 27.26
CA THR A 8 -6.14 36.24 27.39
C THR A 8 -5.29 35.28 26.58
N GLU A 9 -4.40 34.55 27.24
CA GLU A 9 -3.76 33.36 26.68
C GLU A 9 -4.89 32.36 26.34
N GLU A 10 -5.31 32.30 25.07
CA GLU A 10 -6.11 31.19 24.58
C GLU A 10 -5.31 29.91 24.83
N PRO A 11 -5.80 28.94 25.62
CA PRO A 11 -5.12 27.67 25.73
C PRO A 11 -5.12 27.08 24.32
N LYS A 12 -3.92 26.97 23.73
CA LYS A 12 -3.67 26.36 22.41
C LYS A 12 -4.38 25.00 22.35
N SER A 13 -5.63 25.04 21.91
CA SER A 13 -6.59 23.98 22.17
C SER A 13 -6.20 22.76 21.37
N LEU A 14 -6.69 21.59 21.78
CA LEU A 14 -6.35 20.26 21.27
C LEU A 14 -6.25 20.18 19.71
N PHE A 15 -6.99 21.03 19.00
CA PHE A 15 -6.93 21.21 17.54
C PHE A 15 -5.56 21.68 17.01
N GLY A 16 -4.87 22.56 17.72
CA GLY A 16 -3.51 23.01 17.36
C GLY A 16 -2.46 21.91 17.50
N ARG A 17 -2.66 20.94 18.40
CA ARG A 17 -1.80 19.74 18.47
C ARG A 17 -2.03 18.83 17.27
N ILE A 18 -3.29 18.53 16.93
CA ILE A 18 -3.64 17.67 15.78
C ILE A 18 -3.09 18.24 14.45
N GLY A 19 -3.16 19.56 14.26
CA GLY A 19 -2.57 20.22 13.08
C GLY A 19 -1.04 20.07 12.99
N LEU A 20 -0.34 20.13 14.13
CA LEU A 20 1.11 19.88 14.18
C LEU A 20 1.45 18.41 13.90
N PHE A 21 0.66 17.47 14.42
CA PHE A 21 0.82 16.03 14.15
C PHE A 21 0.61 15.70 12.66
N TYR A 22 -0.42 16.25 12.02
CA TYR A 22 -0.64 16.03 10.59
C TYR A 22 0.52 16.56 9.74
N ARG A 23 1.06 17.73 10.09
CA ARG A 23 2.24 18.31 9.43
C ARG A 23 3.48 17.43 9.61
N GLN A 24 3.63 16.79 10.78
CA GLN A 24 4.71 15.83 11.02
C GLN A 24 4.55 14.56 10.17
N ILE A 25 3.34 14.02 10.05
CA ILE A 25 3.06 12.83 9.21
C ILE A 25 3.43 13.10 7.76
N VAL A 26 3.01 14.22 7.18
CA VAL A 26 3.34 14.57 5.78
C VAL A 26 4.85 14.73 5.59
N SER A 27 5.53 15.34 6.57
CA SER A 27 6.99 15.44 6.60
C SER A 27 7.66 14.05 6.60
N GLU A 28 7.13 13.10 7.34
CA GLU A 28 7.70 11.75 7.44
C GLU A 28 7.38 10.89 6.22
N LEU A 29 6.16 11.02 5.67
CA LEU A 29 5.77 10.37 4.42
C LEU A 29 6.63 10.84 3.24
N GLY A 30 7.08 12.10 3.23
CA GLY A 30 8.03 12.61 2.24
C GLY A 30 9.44 12.00 2.34
N LYS A 31 9.79 11.38 3.47
CA LYS A 31 11.05 10.63 3.63
C LYS A 31 10.95 9.20 3.09
N VAL A 32 9.75 8.73 2.75
CA VAL A 32 9.58 7.43 2.12
C VAL A 32 10.07 7.54 0.69
N VAL A 33 11.13 6.81 0.40
CA VAL A 33 11.78 6.83 -0.92
C VAL A 33 10.81 6.24 -1.94
N TRP A 34 10.22 7.09 -2.78
CA TRP A 34 9.31 6.59 -3.82
C TRP A 34 10.12 5.84 -4.88
N PRO A 35 9.79 4.57 -5.14
CA PRO A 35 10.56 3.73 -6.03
C PRO A 35 10.48 4.25 -7.46
N THR A 36 11.59 4.17 -8.20
CA THR A 36 11.62 4.62 -9.60
C THR A 36 10.70 3.74 -10.47
N LYS A 37 10.16 4.29 -11.57
CA LYS A 37 9.28 3.54 -12.49
C LYS A 37 9.88 2.20 -12.94
N LYS A 38 11.21 2.12 -13.09
CA LYS A 38 11.93 0.90 -13.46
C LYS A 38 11.79 -0.21 -12.41
N GLN A 39 11.85 0.14 -11.12
CA GLN A 39 11.69 -0.83 -10.03
C GLN A 39 10.29 -1.39 -10.03
N LEU A 40 9.27 -0.53 -10.14
CA LEU A 40 7.87 -0.92 -10.23
C LEU A 40 7.65 -1.89 -11.40
N THR A 41 8.07 -1.53 -12.62
CA THR A 41 7.91 -2.41 -13.78
C THR A 41 8.65 -3.74 -13.61
N THR A 42 9.84 -3.75 -13.02
CA THR A 42 10.60 -4.99 -12.80
C THR A 42 9.87 -5.91 -11.82
N TYR A 43 9.40 -5.38 -10.69
CA TYR A 43 8.69 -6.18 -9.70
C TYR A 43 7.36 -6.73 -10.25
N THR A 44 6.59 -5.89 -10.95
CA THR A 44 5.34 -6.35 -11.58
C THR A 44 5.61 -7.36 -12.69
N ALA A 45 6.66 -7.18 -13.50
CA ALA A 45 7.03 -8.12 -14.56
C ALA A 45 7.40 -9.50 -14.00
N VAL A 46 8.19 -9.56 -12.91
CA VAL A 46 8.52 -10.82 -12.24
C VAL A 46 7.25 -11.55 -11.77
N VAL A 47 6.30 -10.83 -11.16
CA VAL A 47 5.03 -11.41 -10.73
C VAL A 47 4.20 -11.92 -11.91
N LEU A 48 4.13 -11.17 -13.01
CA LEU A 48 3.40 -11.61 -14.21
C LEU A 48 3.99 -12.88 -14.83
N VAL A 49 5.32 -12.97 -14.92
CA VAL A 49 5.99 -14.18 -15.40
C VAL A 49 5.73 -15.37 -14.47
N PHE A 50 5.80 -15.15 -13.16
CA PHE A 50 5.53 -16.20 -12.18
C PHE A 50 4.08 -16.71 -12.24
N VAL A 51 3.11 -15.81 -12.25
CA VAL A 51 1.68 -16.16 -12.30
C VAL A 51 1.35 -16.86 -13.61
N SER A 52 1.86 -16.39 -14.75
CA SER A 52 1.63 -17.06 -16.04
C SER A 52 2.20 -18.47 -16.08
N PHE A 53 3.37 -18.71 -15.47
CA PHE A 53 3.92 -20.06 -15.32
C PHE A 53 3.01 -20.97 -14.48
N VAL A 54 2.52 -20.49 -13.32
CA VAL A 54 1.61 -21.27 -12.48
C VAL A 54 0.32 -21.60 -13.22
N ILE A 55 -0.28 -20.65 -13.93
CA ILE A 55 -1.48 -20.88 -14.75
C ILE A 55 -1.22 -21.97 -15.78
N LEU A 56 -0.07 -21.94 -16.47
CA LEU A 56 0.28 -22.93 -17.48
C LEU A 56 0.37 -24.33 -16.87
N VAL A 57 1.09 -24.47 -15.75
CA VAL A 57 1.22 -25.75 -15.05
C VAL A 57 -0.14 -26.27 -14.59
N VAL A 58 -0.92 -25.44 -13.90
CA VAL A 58 -2.25 -25.81 -13.41
C VAL A 58 -3.16 -26.20 -14.57
N SER A 59 -3.15 -25.45 -15.68
CA SER A 59 -3.94 -25.77 -16.87
C SER A 59 -3.59 -27.14 -17.46
N ILE A 60 -2.31 -27.52 -17.48
CA ILE A 60 -1.90 -28.86 -17.93
C ILE A 60 -2.43 -29.92 -16.97
N PHE A 61 -2.29 -29.72 -15.66
CA PHE A 61 -2.81 -30.65 -14.67
C PHE A 61 -4.33 -30.80 -14.78
N ASP A 62 -5.07 -29.71 -14.95
CA ASP A 62 -6.52 -29.72 -15.13
C ASP A 62 -6.91 -30.55 -16.36
N LEU A 63 -6.20 -30.40 -17.49
CA LEU A 63 -6.44 -31.21 -18.69
C LEU A 63 -6.19 -32.71 -18.46
N VAL A 64 -5.10 -33.05 -17.77
CA VAL A 64 -4.74 -34.44 -17.44
C VAL A 64 -5.79 -35.06 -16.52
N LEU A 65 -6.13 -34.36 -15.44
CA LEU A 65 -7.14 -34.83 -14.49
C LEU A 65 -8.50 -34.97 -15.16
N THR A 66 -8.90 -33.99 -15.96
CA THR A 66 -10.15 -34.05 -16.73
C THR A 66 -10.17 -35.29 -17.64
N ARG A 67 -9.08 -35.57 -18.37
CA ARG A 67 -8.96 -36.77 -19.21
C ARG A 67 -9.12 -38.07 -18.41
N ILE A 68 -8.49 -38.15 -17.24
CA ILE A 68 -8.56 -39.32 -16.36
C ILE A 68 -9.97 -39.51 -15.81
N VAL A 69 -10.60 -38.44 -15.33
CA VAL A 69 -11.97 -38.47 -14.80
C VAL A 69 -12.95 -38.92 -15.88
N PHE A 70 -12.86 -38.38 -17.10
CA PHE A 70 -13.69 -38.84 -18.22
C PHE A 70 -13.45 -40.30 -18.60
N TRP A 71 -12.24 -40.84 -18.40
CA TRP A 71 -11.97 -42.25 -18.69
C TRP A 71 -12.53 -43.19 -17.61
N ILE A 72 -12.62 -42.73 -16.36
CA ILE A 72 -13.12 -43.52 -15.22
C ILE A 72 -14.65 -43.45 -15.11
N PHE A 73 -15.24 -42.27 -15.32
CA PHE A 73 -16.66 -41.99 -15.10
C PHE A 73 -17.47 -41.79 -16.39
N GLY A 74 -16.80 -41.70 -17.54
CA GLY A 74 -17.44 -41.57 -18.85
C GLY A 74 -17.73 -42.91 -19.51
#